data_AF-A0A380QDN5-F1
#
_entry.id   AF-A0A380QDN5-F1
#
_cell.length_a   1.000
_cell.length_b   1.000
_cell.length_c   1.000
_cell.angle_alpha   90.00
_cell.angle_beta   90.00
_cell.angle_gamma   90.00
#
_symmetry.space_group_name_H-M   'P 1'
#
loop_
_entity.id
_entity.type
_entity.pdbx_description
1 polymer ?
#
loop_
_entity_poly.entity_id
_entity_poly.type
_entity_poly.pdbx_seq_one_letter_code
_entity_poly.pdbx_strand_id
1 'polypeptide(L)'
;MSYQHLFPQATAHTENRLSGSLLRLQRLSQSAQAQDEQERASVVVSRHSNAHWIASSPEAKNNPILALKLIKRRTPHEEAIDTLQVSARHLSKFTKRKMIAVCAGWECLDTEDRNMEAFTYSMTHSDDNGYHAGFFAAQRVLEKHVELWTEEDIRSLSERYGVATQSERGMAG
;
A
#
# COMPACT_ATOMS: atom_id res chain seq x y z
N MET A 1 -15.96 -11.24 81.16
CA MET A 1 -14.80 -11.06 80.25
C MET A 1 -15.15 -9.95 79.27
N SER A 2 -14.35 -8.90 79.27
CA SER A 2 -14.58 -7.61 78.60
C SER A 2 -14.20 -7.69 77.10
N TYR A 3 -15.08 -7.21 76.22
CA TYR A 3 -14.79 -7.03 74.79
C TYR A 3 -14.47 -5.57 74.55
N GLN A 4 -13.24 -5.19 74.85
CA GLN A 4 -12.74 -3.81 74.74
C GLN A 4 -11.39 -3.80 74.03
N HIS A 5 -11.42 -4.16 72.74
CA HIS A 5 -10.35 -3.86 71.79
C HIS A 5 -10.96 -3.14 70.58
N LEU A 6 -11.36 -1.90 70.85
CA LEU A 6 -10.94 -0.71 70.11
C LEU A 6 -11.16 -0.70 68.58
N PHE A 7 -12.13 0.12 68.16
CA PHE A 7 -12.14 0.84 66.87
C PHE A 7 -10.78 1.58 66.61
N PRO A 8 -10.63 2.31 65.49
CA PRO A 8 -10.42 1.87 64.11
C PRO A 8 -9.10 2.47 63.55
N GLN A 9 -8.24 1.71 62.86
CA GLN A 9 -7.13 2.34 62.13
C GLN A 9 -7.58 2.73 60.71
N ALA A 10 -7.95 4.00 60.57
CA ALA A 10 -7.86 4.71 59.31
C ALA A 10 -6.38 4.77 58.91
N THR A 11 -6.00 4.06 57.85
CA THR A 11 -4.82 4.38 57.06
C THR A 11 -5.29 4.96 55.74
N ALA A 12 -5.05 6.26 55.59
CA ALA A 12 -5.14 6.96 54.33
C ALA A 12 -4.12 6.35 53.37
N HIS A 13 -4.59 5.57 52.40
CA HIS A 13 -3.91 5.44 51.12
C HIS A 13 -4.77 6.15 50.08
N THR A 14 -4.21 7.25 49.61
CA THR A 14 -4.63 8.01 48.44
C THR A 14 -4.70 7.08 47.23
N GLU A 15 -5.89 6.57 46.95
CA GLU A 15 -6.19 6.04 45.63
C GLU A 15 -7.19 6.98 44.98
N ASN A 16 -6.69 7.79 44.05
CA ASN A 16 -7.49 8.52 43.07
C ASN A 16 -8.28 7.51 42.23
N ARG A 17 -9.35 6.97 42.80
CA ARG A 17 -10.25 6.05 42.12
C ARG A 17 -11.18 6.88 41.26
N LEU A 18 -10.68 7.26 40.08
CA LEU A 18 -11.49 7.88 39.04
C LEU A 18 -12.75 7.02 38.87
N SER A 19 -13.92 7.62 39.14
CA SER A 19 -15.21 6.93 39.03
C SER A 19 -15.33 6.27 37.67
N GLY A 20 -15.99 5.11 37.55
CA GLY A 20 -16.11 4.37 36.28
C GLY A 20 -16.64 5.22 35.11
N SER A 21 -17.40 6.28 35.42
CA SER A 21 -17.83 7.30 34.46
C SER A 21 -16.66 8.10 33.86
N LEU A 22 -15.67 8.51 34.65
CA LEU A 22 -14.49 9.24 34.18
C LEU A 22 -13.60 8.34 33.31
N LEU A 23 -13.44 7.07 33.68
CA LEU A 23 -12.72 6.09 32.84
C LEU A 23 -13.43 5.88 31.50
N ARG A 24 -14.76 5.87 31.48
CA ARG A 24 -15.56 5.76 30.25
C ARG A 24 -15.40 7.00 29.37
N LEU A 25 -15.43 8.20 29.94
CA LEU A 25 -15.21 9.45 29.22
C LEU A 25 -13.79 9.53 28.65
N GLN A 26 -12.78 9.13 29.43
CA GLN A 26 -11.38 9.11 28.99
C GLN A 26 -11.15 8.07 27.87
N ARG A 27 -11.87 6.95 27.88
CA ARG A 27 -11.82 5.97 26.79
C ARG A 27 -12.49 6.50 25.53
N LEU A 28 -13.63 7.18 25.67
CA LEU A 28 -14.33 7.82 24.55
C LEU A 28 -13.50 8.96 23.93
N SER A 29 -12.79 9.74 24.74
CA SER A 29 -11.89 10.79 24.25
C SER A 29 -10.68 10.19 23.53
N GLN A 30 -10.09 9.11 24.06
CA GLN A 30 -9.00 8.40 23.39
C GLN A 30 -9.44 7.77 22.08
N SER A 31 -10.65 7.19 21.99
CA SER A 31 -11.17 6.69 20.72
C SER A 31 -11.48 7.80 19.73
N ALA A 32 -12.00 8.94 20.18
CA ALA A 32 -12.23 10.10 19.32
C ALA A 32 -10.91 10.70 18.82
N GLN A 33 -9.88 10.77 19.67
CA GLN A 33 -8.53 11.20 19.28
C GLN A 33 -7.85 10.21 18.34
N ALA A 34 -8.03 8.89 18.54
CA ALA A 34 -7.53 7.89 17.61
C ALA A 34 -8.25 7.94 16.25
N GLN A 35 -9.54 8.27 16.23
CA GLN A 35 -10.29 8.51 14.99
C GLN A 35 -9.85 9.81 14.31
N ASP A 36 -9.65 10.90 15.06
CA ASP A 36 -9.14 12.17 14.53
C ASP A 36 -7.70 12.06 14.04
N GLU A 37 -6.83 11.26 14.69
CA GLU A 37 -5.47 11.01 14.22
C GLU A 37 -5.44 10.08 13.01
N GLN A 38 -6.35 9.10 12.93
CA GLN A 38 -6.51 8.25 11.73
C GLN A 38 -7.11 9.04 10.55
N GLU A 39 -8.05 9.96 10.80
CA GLU A 39 -8.57 10.88 9.78
C GLU A 39 -7.53 11.94 9.41
N ARG A 40 -6.77 12.50 10.35
CA ARG A 40 -5.67 13.45 10.04
C ARG A 40 -4.50 12.80 9.32
N ALA A 41 -4.17 11.55 9.62
CA ALA A 41 -3.23 10.75 8.83
C ALA A 41 -3.78 10.44 7.43
N SER A 42 -5.11 10.34 7.29
CA SER A 42 -5.80 10.22 6.00
C SER A 42 -5.92 11.54 5.21
N VAL A 43 -5.63 12.71 5.80
CA VAL A 43 -5.53 14.01 5.08
C VAL A 43 -4.06 14.39 4.80
N VAL A 44 -3.19 13.41 4.59
CA VAL A 44 -2.19 13.62 3.54
C VAL A 44 -2.97 13.43 2.25
N VAL A 45 -3.54 14.52 1.72
CA VAL A 45 -4.05 14.54 0.35
C VAL A 45 -2.87 14.10 -0.50
N SER A 46 -2.88 12.83 -0.83
CA SER A 46 -1.93 12.24 -1.73
C SER A 46 -2.13 12.98 -3.03
N ARG A 47 -1.20 13.90 -3.35
CA ARG A 47 -1.38 14.86 -4.44
C ARG A 47 -1.59 14.17 -5.78
N HIS A 48 -1.06 12.97 -5.90
CA HIS A 48 -1.20 12.14 -7.08
C HIS A 48 -2.43 11.26 -7.06
N SER A 49 -2.99 10.99 -8.24
CA SER A 49 -4.14 10.10 -8.36
C SER A 49 -3.82 8.67 -7.92
N ASN A 50 -4.85 7.90 -7.55
CA ASN A 50 -4.72 6.47 -7.32
C ASN A 50 -4.02 5.74 -8.48
N ALA A 51 -4.23 6.19 -9.72
CA ALA A 51 -3.59 5.61 -10.90
C ALA A 51 -2.07 5.79 -10.89
N HIS A 52 -1.58 6.96 -10.46
CA HIS A 52 -0.15 7.20 -10.26
C HIS A 52 0.41 6.28 -9.18
N TRP A 53 -0.23 6.18 -8.01
CA TRP A 53 0.27 5.33 -6.92
C TRP A 53 0.37 3.86 -7.32
N ILE A 54 -0.67 3.36 -8.00
CA ILE A 54 -0.64 2.02 -8.57
C ILE A 54 0.51 1.91 -9.58
N ALA A 55 0.61 2.81 -10.56
CA ALA A 55 1.63 2.72 -11.62
C ALA A 55 3.07 2.84 -11.11
N SER A 56 3.30 3.63 -10.06
CA SER A 56 4.62 3.83 -9.45
C SER A 56 5.07 2.65 -8.60
N SER A 57 4.14 1.82 -8.10
CA SER A 57 4.42 0.68 -7.22
C SER A 57 5.26 -0.43 -7.91
N PRO A 58 6.15 -1.10 -7.17
CA PRO A 58 6.91 -2.24 -7.70
C PRO A 58 6.01 -3.43 -8.06
N GLU A 59 4.93 -3.66 -7.33
CA GLU A 59 3.96 -4.74 -7.57
C GLU A 59 3.28 -4.56 -8.94
N ALA A 60 2.88 -3.34 -9.29
CA ALA A 60 2.30 -3.05 -10.59
C ALA A 60 3.31 -3.20 -11.73
N LYS A 61 4.57 -2.84 -11.52
CA LYS A 61 5.64 -3.05 -12.52
C LYS A 61 5.88 -4.54 -12.78
N ASN A 62 5.72 -5.39 -11.76
CA ASN A 62 5.83 -6.84 -11.89
C ASN A 62 4.59 -7.49 -12.54
N ASN A 63 3.42 -6.83 -12.44
CA ASN A 63 2.16 -7.30 -12.99
C ASN A 63 1.36 -6.18 -13.72
N PRO A 64 1.89 -5.63 -14.83
CA PRO A 64 1.36 -4.42 -15.46
C PRO A 64 -0.02 -4.64 -16.09
N ILE A 65 -0.30 -5.87 -16.55
CA ILE A 65 -1.60 -6.21 -17.16
C ILE A 65 -2.71 -6.19 -16.12
N LEU A 66 -2.46 -6.67 -14.89
CA LEU A 66 -3.44 -6.58 -13.81
C LEU A 66 -3.57 -5.13 -13.33
N ALA A 67 -2.44 -4.44 -13.14
CA ALA A 67 -2.43 -3.05 -12.69
C ALA A 67 -3.29 -2.15 -13.58
N LEU A 68 -3.13 -2.24 -14.90
CA LEU A 68 -3.98 -1.49 -15.85
C LEU A 68 -5.47 -1.80 -15.73
N LYS A 69 -5.84 -3.05 -15.39
CA LYS A 69 -7.25 -3.39 -15.15
C LYS A 69 -7.77 -2.77 -13.86
N LEU A 70 -6.97 -2.74 -12.80
CA LEU A 70 -7.33 -2.13 -11.52
C LEU A 70 -7.49 -0.61 -11.65
N ILE A 71 -6.58 0.04 -12.39
CA ILE A 71 -6.67 1.46 -12.75
C ILE A 71 -7.96 1.73 -13.55
N LYS A 72 -8.23 0.92 -14.58
CA LYS A 72 -9.46 1.07 -15.39
C LYS A 72 -10.74 0.91 -14.55
N ARG A 73 -10.70 0.05 -13.52
CA ARG A 73 -11.80 -0.16 -12.57
C ARG A 73 -11.92 0.93 -11.51
N ARG A 74 -10.97 1.89 -11.47
CA ARG A 74 -10.87 2.94 -10.44
C ARG A 74 -10.77 2.36 -9.03
N THR A 75 -10.06 1.24 -8.91
CA THR A 75 -9.79 0.59 -7.61
C THR A 75 -8.92 1.54 -6.76
N PRO A 76 -9.19 1.71 -5.45
CA PRO A 76 -8.31 2.42 -4.54
C PRO A 76 -6.88 1.85 -4.60
N HIS A 77 -5.86 2.70 -4.44
CA HIS A 77 -4.48 2.26 -4.64
C HIS A 77 -4.03 1.22 -3.59
N GLU A 78 -4.47 1.35 -2.33
CA GLU A 78 -4.19 0.40 -1.26
C GLU A 78 -4.71 -1.01 -1.62
N GLU A 79 -6.00 -1.12 -1.91
CA GLU A 79 -6.63 -2.38 -2.34
C GLU A 79 -5.99 -2.95 -3.61
N ALA A 80 -5.63 -2.09 -4.56
CA ALA A 80 -4.99 -2.50 -5.79
C ALA A 80 -3.58 -3.08 -5.53
N ILE A 81 -2.78 -2.46 -4.66
CA ILE A 81 -1.43 -2.93 -4.30
C ILE A 81 -1.53 -4.26 -3.55
N ASP A 82 -2.43 -4.37 -2.57
CA ASP A 82 -2.67 -5.62 -1.83
C ASP A 82 -3.04 -6.77 -2.79
N THR A 83 -3.93 -6.49 -3.74
CA THR A 83 -4.33 -7.45 -4.77
C THR A 83 -3.13 -7.83 -5.66
N LEU A 84 -2.32 -6.85 -6.08
CA LEU A 84 -1.17 -7.09 -6.94
C LEU A 84 -0.11 -7.94 -6.23
N GLN A 85 0.14 -7.69 -4.95
CA GLN A 85 1.15 -8.37 -4.13
C GLN A 85 0.93 -9.88 -4.04
N VAL A 86 -0.32 -10.33 -3.92
CA VAL A 86 -0.67 -11.75 -3.80
C VAL A 86 -1.00 -12.41 -5.15
N SER A 87 -1.08 -11.62 -6.22
CA SER A 87 -1.51 -12.13 -7.52
C SER A 87 -0.37 -12.68 -8.36
N ALA A 88 -0.59 -13.86 -8.95
CA ALA A 88 0.25 -14.31 -10.05
C ALA A 88 0.17 -13.33 -11.24
N ARG A 89 1.29 -13.21 -11.97
CA ARG A 89 1.38 -12.31 -13.11
C ARG A 89 0.29 -12.62 -14.14
N HIS A 90 -0.43 -11.58 -14.56
CA HIS A 90 -1.54 -11.77 -15.48
C HIS A 90 -1.07 -11.85 -16.93
N LEU A 91 -1.59 -12.84 -17.66
CA LEU A 91 -1.35 -13.00 -19.09
C LEU A 91 -2.27 -12.10 -19.93
N SER A 92 -1.75 -11.67 -21.09
CA SER A 92 -2.52 -10.96 -22.10
C SER A 92 -3.58 -11.89 -22.72
N LYS A 93 -4.66 -11.31 -23.29
CA LYS A 93 -5.65 -12.12 -24.03
C LYS A 93 -5.03 -12.82 -25.24
N PHE A 94 -4.02 -12.22 -25.87
CA PHE A 94 -3.30 -12.82 -26.99
C PHE A 94 -2.56 -14.08 -26.54
N THR A 95 -1.75 -13.95 -25.48
CA THR A 95 -0.99 -15.06 -24.89
C THR A 95 -1.89 -16.19 -24.45
N LYS A 96 -3.00 -15.89 -23.76
CA LYS A 96 -3.97 -16.92 -23.37
C LYS A 96 -4.51 -17.69 -24.58
N ARG A 97 -4.91 -17.00 -25.66
CA ARG A 97 -5.42 -17.66 -26.87
C ARG A 97 -4.37 -18.53 -27.55
N LYS A 98 -3.13 -18.06 -27.64
CA LYS A 98 -2.02 -18.82 -28.20
C LYS A 98 -1.74 -20.07 -27.37
N MET A 99 -1.67 -19.93 -26.05
CA MET A 99 -1.39 -21.05 -25.14
C MET A 99 -2.50 -22.10 -25.14
N ILE A 100 -3.78 -21.71 -25.22
CA ILE A 100 -4.91 -22.65 -25.39
C ILE A 100 -4.73 -23.55 -26.61
N ALA A 101 -4.13 -23.04 -27.69
CA ALA A 101 -3.98 -23.79 -28.94
C ALA A 101 -2.79 -24.77 -28.93
N VAL A 102 -1.79 -24.53 -28.07
CA VAL A 102 -0.50 -25.26 -28.11
C VAL A 102 -0.23 -26.10 -26.87
N CYS A 103 -0.82 -25.75 -25.72
CA CYS A 103 -0.66 -26.45 -24.47
C CYS A 103 -1.91 -27.32 -24.21
N ALA A 104 -1.75 -28.64 -24.28
CA ALA A 104 -2.82 -29.57 -23.95
C ALA A 104 -3.12 -29.51 -22.44
N GLY A 105 -4.41 -29.48 -22.07
CA GLY A 105 -4.83 -29.38 -20.66
C GLY A 105 -4.63 -28.00 -20.04
N TRP A 106 -4.46 -26.95 -20.86
CA TRP A 106 -4.33 -25.55 -20.42
C TRP A 106 -5.45 -25.10 -19.47
N GLU A 107 -6.67 -25.59 -19.68
CA GLU A 107 -7.84 -25.35 -18.86
C GLU A 107 -7.74 -25.92 -17.44
N CYS A 108 -6.94 -26.97 -17.25
CA CYS A 108 -6.73 -27.64 -15.96
C CYS A 108 -5.65 -26.94 -15.11
N LEU A 109 -4.76 -26.19 -15.73
CA LEU A 109 -3.71 -25.44 -15.02
C LEU A 109 -4.29 -24.27 -14.22
N ASP A 110 -3.71 -24.01 -13.06
CA ASP A 110 -4.05 -22.84 -12.26
C ASP A 110 -3.47 -21.54 -12.86
N THR A 111 -3.60 -20.41 -12.17
CA THR A 111 -3.14 -19.12 -12.73
C THR A 111 -1.61 -19.00 -12.74
N GLU A 112 -0.93 -19.60 -11.76
CA GLU A 112 0.52 -19.53 -11.63
C GLU A 112 1.19 -20.50 -12.60
N ASP A 113 0.71 -21.73 -12.69
CA ASP A 113 1.15 -22.74 -13.65
C ASP A 113 0.97 -22.26 -15.09
N ARG A 114 -0.18 -21.65 -15.41
CA ARG A 114 -0.38 -21.01 -16.72
C ARG A 114 0.66 -19.93 -16.99
N ASN A 115 1.05 -19.17 -15.98
CA ASN A 115 2.06 -18.14 -16.16
C ASN A 115 3.43 -18.77 -16.46
N MET A 116 3.83 -19.77 -15.67
CA MET A 116 5.10 -20.48 -15.85
C MET A 116 5.18 -21.17 -17.20
N GLU A 117 4.11 -21.83 -17.63
CA GLU A 117 4.04 -22.53 -18.91
C GLU A 117 4.12 -21.54 -20.09
N ALA A 118 3.40 -20.41 -20.00
CA ALA A 118 3.48 -19.37 -21.02
C ALA A 118 4.86 -18.71 -21.09
N PHE A 119 5.51 -18.50 -19.94
CA PHE A 119 6.88 -18.00 -19.89
C PHE A 119 7.87 -18.98 -20.53
N THR A 120 7.78 -20.26 -20.19
CA THR A 120 8.64 -21.32 -20.72
C THR A 120 8.49 -21.46 -22.23
N TYR A 121 7.24 -21.45 -22.73
CA TYR A 121 6.95 -21.46 -24.16
C TYR A 121 7.58 -20.24 -24.87
N SER A 122 7.45 -19.05 -24.28
CA SER A 122 8.02 -17.83 -24.84
C SER A 122 9.54 -17.92 -24.98
N MET A 123 10.24 -18.46 -23.98
CA MET A 123 11.69 -18.61 -24.02
C MET A 123 12.18 -19.58 -25.09
N THR A 124 11.40 -20.62 -25.37
CA THR A 124 11.74 -21.67 -26.32
C THR A 124 11.29 -21.37 -27.76
N HIS A 125 10.29 -20.50 -27.93
CA HIS A 125 9.65 -20.20 -29.22
C HIS A 125 9.72 -18.72 -29.59
N SER A 126 10.79 -18.02 -29.16
CA SER A 126 11.05 -16.62 -29.51
C SER A 126 9.85 -15.68 -29.28
N ASP A 127 9.13 -15.88 -28.18
CA ASP A 127 7.94 -15.11 -27.80
C ASP A 127 6.78 -15.15 -28.83
N ASP A 128 6.59 -16.24 -29.58
CA ASP A 128 5.45 -16.38 -30.51
C ASP A 128 4.07 -16.36 -29.81
N ASN A 129 4.03 -16.68 -28.51
CA ASN A 129 2.83 -16.51 -27.68
C ASN A 129 2.66 -15.07 -27.16
N GLY A 130 3.62 -14.17 -27.41
CA GLY A 130 3.60 -12.76 -27.01
C GLY A 130 3.51 -12.53 -25.50
N TYR A 131 4.05 -13.45 -24.70
CA TYR A 131 4.19 -13.28 -23.25
C TYR A 131 5.00 -12.01 -22.93
N HIS A 132 6.21 -11.87 -23.47
CA HIS A 132 7.07 -10.71 -23.22
C HIS A 132 6.55 -9.47 -23.94
N ALA A 133 6.16 -9.59 -25.20
CA ALA A 133 5.60 -8.49 -25.98
C ALA A 133 4.37 -7.89 -25.29
N GLY A 134 3.46 -8.73 -24.79
CA GLY A 134 2.27 -8.29 -24.05
C GLY A 134 2.61 -7.64 -22.72
N PHE A 135 3.60 -8.18 -22.01
CA PHE A 135 4.10 -7.59 -20.76
C PHE A 135 4.69 -6.19 -20.97
N PHE A 136 5.64 -6.04 -21.88
CA PHE A 136 6.31 -4.75 -22.13
C PHE A 136 5.35 -3.71 -22.74
N ALA A 137 4.42 -4.14 -23.58
CA ALA A 137 3.38 -3.25 -24.09
C ALA A 137 2.51 -2.71 -22.94
N ALA A 138 2.12 -3.56 -21.99
CA ALA A 138 1.38 -3.13 -20.82
C ALA A 138 2.21 -2.21 -19.91
N GLN A 139 3.49 -2.52 -19.73
CA GLN A 139 4.40 -1.69 -18.93
C GLN A 139 4.52 -0.27 -19.49
N ARG A 140 4.71 -0.11 -20.81
CA ARG A 140 4.75 1.20 -21.47
C ARG A 140 3.44 1.99 -21.34
N VAL A 141 2.30 1.31 -21.27
CA VAL A 141 1.01 1.97 -21.03
C VAL A 141 0.88 2.36 -19.56
N LEU A 142 1.35 1.52 -18.65
CA LEU A 142 1.34 1.80 -17.22
C LEU A 142 2.18 3.04 -16.88
N GLU A 143 3.34 3.21 -17.51
CA GLU A 143 4.20 4.39 -17.36
C GLU A 143 3.48 5.70 -17.68
N LYS A 144 2.50 5.69 -18.59
CA LYS A 144 1.70 6.89 -18.92
C LYS A 144 0.76 7.33 -17.80
N HIS A 145 0.51 6.45 -16.82
CA HIS A 145 -0.27 6.78 -15.63
C HIS A 145 0.60 7.38 -14.51
N VAL A 146 1.92 7.39 -14.66
CA VAL A 146 2.82 8.06 -13.71
C VAL A 146 2.79 9.56 -14.00
N GLU A 147 2.10 10.28 -13.12
CA GLU A 147 2.12 11.75 -13.11
C GLU A 147 3.52 12.32 -12.86
N LEU A 148 3.80 13.48 -13.48
CA LEU A 148 5.03 14.23 -13.25
C LEU A 148 5.07 14.76 -11.82
N TRP A 149 6.29 14.86 -11.29
CA TRP A 149 6.52 15.39 -9.95
C TRP A 149 6.32 16.91 -9.97
N THR A 150 5.55 17.42 -9.01
CA THR A 150 5.33 18.86 -8.83
C THR A 150 6.46 19.46 -7.99
N GLU A 151 6.65 20.78 -8.06
CA GLU A 151 7.69 21.48 -7.27
C GLU A 151 7.52 21.24 -5.77
N GLU A 152 6.29 21.04 -5.31
CA GLU A 152 5.99 20.75 -3.93
C GLU A 152 6.28 19.30 -3.52
N ASP A 153 6.22 18.34 -4.44
CA ASP A 153 6.66 16.97 -4.18
C ASP A 153 8.18 16.93 -3.98
N ILE A 154 8.90 17.72 -4.80
CA ILE A 154 10.35 17.93 -4.67
C ILE A 154 10.68 18.60 -3.33
N ARG A 155 9.91 19.62 -2.94
CA ARG A 155 10.06 20.29 -1.64
C ARG A 155 9.83 19.32 -0.47
N SER A 156 8.77 18.52 -0.53
CA SER A 156 8.46 17.49 0.47
C SER A 156 9.56 16.44 0.58
N LEU A 157 10.19 16.03 -0.52
CA LEU A 157 11.37 15.16 -0.47
C LEU A 157 12.57 15.89 0.14
N SER A 158 12.83 17.13 -0.24
CA SER A 158 13.93 17.92 0.30
C SER A 158 13.83 18.11 1.81
N GLU A 159 12.62 18.34 2.32
CA GLU A 159 12.32 18.43 3.76
C GLU A 159 12.47 17.08 4.47
N ARG A 160 12.03 15.97 3.85
CA ARG A 160 12.16 14.61 4.41
C ARG A 160 13.60 14.10 4.43
N TYR A 161 14.40 14.45 3.43
CA TYR A 161 15.79 13.99 3.28
C TYR A 161 16.83 15.06 3.62
N GLY A 162 16.40 16.23 4.09
CA GLY A 162 17.25 17.27 4.64
C GLY A 162 18.41 17.66 3.71
N VAL A 163 18.11 18.12 2.49
CA VAL A 163 19.13 18.84 1.72
C VAL A 163 19.24 20.23 2.33
N ALA A 164 20.02 20.32 3.41
CA ALA A 164 20.42 21.56 4.02
C ALA A 164 21.17 22.39 2.96
N THR A 165 20.47 23.34 2.35
CA THR A 165 21.14 24.47 1.71
C THR A 165 21.85 25.23 2.82
N GLN A 166 23.10 24.85 3.12
CA GLN A 166 24.06 25.71 3.79
C GLN A 166 24.38 26.86 2.83
N SER A 167 23.50 27.85 2.80
CA SER A 167 23.86 29.20 2.37
C SER A 167 23.64 30.08 3.59
N GLU A 168 24.65 30.88 3.92
CA GLU A 168 24.74 31.85 5.04
C GLU A 168 25.41 31.36 6.34
N ARG A 169 26.75 31.45 6.32
CA ARG A 169 27.61 32.03 7.39
C ARG A 169 28.88 32.47 6.67
N GLY A 170 29.06 33.73 6.33
CA GLY A 170 29.47 34.75 7.29
C GLY A 170 30.99 34.87 7.26
N MET A 171 31.51 35.73 6.37
CA MET A 171 32.86 36.30 6.46
C MET A 171 32.77 37.79 6.15
N ALA A 172 32.17 38.51 7.09
CA ALA A 172 32.60 39.87 7.40
C ALA A 172 33.62 39.74 8.53
N GLY A 173 34.84 40.19 8.26
CA GLY A 173 35.99 40.18 9.16
C GLY A 173 37.20 40.69 8.42
#